data_AF-A0A4S8KN14-F1
#
_entry.id   AF-A0A4S8KN14-F1
#
_cell.length_a   1.000
_cell.length_b   1.000
_cell.length_c   1.000
_cell.angle_alpha   90.00
_cell.angle_beta   90.00
_cell.angle_gamma   90.00
#
_symmetry.space_group_name_H-M   'P 1'
#
loop_
_entity.id
_entity.type
_entity.pdbx_description
1 polymer ?
#
loop_
_entity_poly.entity_id
_entity_poly.type
_entity_poly.pdbx_seq_one_letter_code
_entity_poly.pdbx_strand_id
1 'polypeptide(L)'
;MQLRVRAVSNKEKLHGRYTPTDLESTTISRLIKECEADLGKFQKEIDMLRSTTVKLERDMHTLELYLQDLRCISSPIRKLPPEILIDIFRHVCCSDIDKKGGNDLRSRKVRDVPTLVLTSVCSAWREIVISTPSLW
;
A
#
# COMPACT_ATOMS: atom_id res chain seq x y z
N MET A 1 19.16 -8.62 -26.57
CA MET A 1 19.54 -7.55 -27.53
C MET A 1 20.89 -7.02 -27.08
N GLN A 2 21.97 -7.46 -27.72
CA GLN A 2 23.35 -7.21 -27.26
C GLN A 2 23.77 -5.76 -27.60
N LEU A 3 24.34 -5.06 -26.61
CA LEU A 3 24.99 -3.75 -26.77
C LEU A 3 26.03 -3.83 -27.90
N ARG A 4 25.77 -3.15 -29.02
CA ARG A 4 26.65 -3.19 -30.20
C ARG A 4 27.86 -2.24 -30.08
N VAL A 5 27.94 -1.47 -28.99
CA VAL A 5 29.07 -0.58 -28.72
C VAL A 5 29.81 -1.13 -27.51
N ARG A 6 30.88 -1.90 -27.75
CA ARG A 6 31.96 -2.00 -26.77
C ARG A 6 32.43 -0.57 -26.56
N ALA A 7 32.12 0.01 -25.39
CA ALA A 7 32.60 1.32 -25.02
C ALA A 7 34.14 1.26 -24.94
N VAL A 8 34.80 1.55 -26.07
CA VAL A 8 36.24 1.77 -26.09
C VAL A 8 36.45 3.05 -25.29
N SER A 9 37.15 2.94 -24.17
CA SER A 9 37.40 4.07 -23.28
C SER A 9 38.27 5.10 -24.03
N ASN A 10 37.66 6.21 -24.46
CA ASN A 10 38.37 7.28 -25.17
C ASN A 10 39.23 8.16 -24.24
N LYS A 11 39.51 7.72 -23.01
CA LYS A 11 40.21 8.51 -21.98
C LYS A 11 41.53 9.09 -22.48
N GLU A 12 42.32 8.32 -23.22
CA GLU A 12 43.62 8.78 -23.74
C GLU A 12 43.49 9.92 -24.78
N LYS A 13 42.43 9.90 -25.59
CA LYS A 13 42.15 10.94 -26.59
C LYS A 13 41.59 12.23 -25.98
N LEU A 14 41.14 12.18 -24.72
CA LEU A 14 40.60 13.33 -23.98
C LEU A 14 41.68 14.15 -23.26
N HIS A 15 42.89 13.60 -23.08
CA HIS A 15 43.96 14.22 -22.30
C HIS A 15 45.06 14.94 -23.12
N GLY A 16 44.95 14.99 -24.46
CA GLY A 16 45.89 15.67 -25.35
C GLY A 16 45.21 16.65 -26.31
N ARG A 17 46.01 17.45 -27.05
CA ARG A 17 45.55 18.29 -28.18
C ARG A 17 45.13 17.43 -29.39
N TYR A 18 44.31 16.41 -29.17
CA TYR A 18 43.85 15.51 -30.21
C TYR A 18 42.85 16.24 -31.11
N THR A 19 43.19 16.34 -32.39
CA THR A 19 42.30 16.85 -33.44
C THR A 19 41.94 15.68 -34.36
N PRO A 20 40.67 15.24 -34.37
CA PRO A 20 40.24 14.18 -35.27
C PRO A 20 40.46 14.57 -36.73
N THR A 21 40.90 13.61 -37.53
CA THR A 21 40.93 13.72 -38.99
C THR A 21 39.48 13.83 -39.53
N ASP A 22 39.24 14.38 -40.71
CA ASP A 22 37.88 14.48 -41.29
C ASP A 22 37.12 13.14 -41.36
N LEU A 23 37.83 12.04 -41.67
CA LEU A 23 37.26 10.69 -41.65
C LEU A 23 36.92 10.21 -40.23
N GLU A 24 37.73 10.58 -39.24
CA GLU A 24 37.44 10.28 -37.83
C GLU A 24 36.27 11.12 -37.33
N SER A 25 36.20 12.40 -37.69
CA SER A 25 35.12 13.32 -37.33
C SER A 25 33.76 12.87 -37.87
N THR A 26 33.71 12.43 -39.13
CA THR A 26 32.49 11.85 -39.73
C THR A 26 32.08 10.55 -39.04
N THR A 27 33.05 9.68 -38.73
CA THR A 27 32.79 8.42 -38.02
C THR A 27 32.28 8.67 -36.60
N ILE A 28 32.91 9.58 -35.85
CA ILE A 28 32.51 9.98 -34.49
C ILE A 28 31.09 10.57 -34.53
N SER A 29 30.80 11.46 -35.49
CA SER A 29 29.47 12.05 -35.64
C SER A 29 28.37 11.01 -35.90
N ARG A 30 28.66 9.99 -36.72
CA ARG A 30 27.74 8.87 -36.93
C ARG A 30 27.51 8.08 -35.64
N LEU A 31 28.58 7.75 -34.91
CA LEU A 31 28.48 7.01 -33.64
C LEU A 31 27.72 7.79 -32.58
N ILE A 32 27.90 9.11 -32.49
CA ILE A 32 27.12 9.97 -31.59
C ILE A 32 25.62 9.86 -31.91
N LYS A 33 25.24 10.00 -33.19
CA LYS A 33 23.84 9.88 -33.61
C LYS A 33 23.24 8.51 -33.30
N GLU A 34 24.01 7.44 -33.49
CA GLU A 34 23.60 6.08 -33.14
C GLU A 34 23.39 5.93 -31.62
N CYS A 35 24.33 6.42 -30.82
CA CYS A 35 24.21 6.43 -29.36
C CYS A 35 23.01 7.25 -28.87
N GLU A 36 22.77 8.44 -29.42
CA GLU A 36 21.61 9.27 -29.10
C GLU A 36 20.30 8.57 -29.45
N ALA A 37 20.23 7.91 -30.61
CA ALA A 37 19.06 7.16 -31.02
C ALA A 37 18.78 5.97 -30.08
N ASP A 38 19.82 5.23 -29.69
CA ASP A 38 19.67 4.10 -28.77
C ASP A 38 19.32 4.56 -27.34
N LEU A 39 19.92 5.65 -26.85
CA LEU A 39 19.50 6.28 -25.59
C LEU A 39 18.02 6.65 -25.62
N GLY A 40 17.54 7.25 -26.72
CA GLY A 40 16.14 7.59 -26.89
C GLY A 40 15.20 6.38 -26.90
N LYS A 41 15.63 5.24 -27.48
CA LYS A 41 14.87 3.99 -27.43
C LYS A 41 14.78 3.45 -26.01
N PHE A 42 15.91 3.37 -25.31
CA PHE A 42 15.94 2.86 -23.94
C PHE A 42 15.15 3.74 -22.98
N GLN A 43 15.21 5.07 -23.13
CA GLN A 43 14.41 5.98 -22.32
C GLN A 43 12.91 5.73 -22.52
N LYS A 44 12.45 5.57 -23.76
CA LYS A 44 11.05 5.23 -24.06
C LYS A 44 10.62 3.90 -23.44
N GLU A 45 11.48 2.88 -23.51
CA GLU A 45 11.20 1.58 -22.90
C GLU A 45 11.11 1.68 -21.37
N ILE A 46 12.03 2.42 -20.75
CA ILE A 46 12.00 2.72 -19.30
C ILE A 46 10.68 3.42 -18.92
N ASP A 47 10.28 4.43 -19.68
CA ASP A 47 9.06 5.19 -19.38
C ASP A 47 7.79 4.33 -19.53
N MET A 48 7.76 3.46 -20.55
CA MET A 48 6.67 2.50 -20.77
C MET A 48 6.58 1.48 -19.62
N LEU A 49 7.71 0.93 -19.20
CA LEU A 49 7.78 -0.02 -18.09
C LEU A 49 7.35 0.64 -16.78
N ARG A 50 7.83 1.86 -16.49
CA ARG A 50 7.42 2.63 -15.29
C ARG A 50 5.92 2.89 -15.27
N SER A 51 5.33 3.29 -16.40
CA SER A 51 3.88 3.48 -16.53
C SER A 51 3.10 2.19 -16.23
N THR A 52 3.62 1.05 -16.73
CA THR A 52 3.04 -0.27 -16.47
C THR A 52 3.13 -0.64 -15.00
N THR A 53 4.27 -0.40 -14.35
CA THR A 53 4.46 -0.61 -12.91
C THR A 53 3.44 0.17 -12.09
N VAL A 54 3.32 1.49 -12.34
CA VAL A 54 2.36 2.35 -11.61
C VAL A 54 0.91 1.87 -11.79
N LYS A 55 0.57 1.39 -13.00
CA LYS A 55 -0.76 0.81 -13.24
C LYS A 55 -0.97 -0.45 -12.40
N LEU A 56 -0.02 -1.39 -12.43
CA LEU A 56 -0.13 -2.65 -11.70
C LEU A 56 -0.18 -2.44 -10.18
N GLU A 57 0.60 -1.48 -9.65
CA GLU A 57 0.55 -1.11 -8.23
C GLU A 57 -0.84 -0.59 -7.82
N ARG A 58 -1.46 0.25 -8.67
CA ARG A 58 -2.83 0.73 -8.44
C ARG A 58 -3.85 -0.41 -8.47
N ASP A 59 -3.74 -1.30 -9.44
CA ASP A 59 -4.64 -2.44 -9.60
C ASP A 59 -4.51 -3.41 -8.41
N MET A 60 -3.27 -3.67 -7.96
CA MET A 60 -3.00 -4.46 -6.74
C MET A 60 -3.66 -3.83 -5.52
N HIS A 61 -3.44 -2.53 -5.28
CA HIS A 61 -4.02 -1.85 -4.13
C HIS A 61 -5.56 -1.90 -4.15
N THR A 62 -6.16 -1.74 -5.32
CA THR A 62 -7.61 -1.84 -5.50
C THR A 62 -8.12 -3.25 -5.13
N LEU A 63 -7.42 -4.29 -5.56
CA LEU A 63 -7.77 -5.67 -5.23
C LEU A 63 -7.58 -5.99 -3.75
N GLU A 64 -6.53 -5.47 -3.12
CA GLU A 64 -6.31 -5.63 -1.68
C GLU A 64 -7.48 -5.07 -0.85
N LEU A 65 -7.94 -3.86 -1.18
CA LEU A 65 -9.10 -3.24 -0.54
C LEU A 65 -10.37 -4.08 -0.75
N TYR A 66 -10.63 -4.50 -1.99
CA TYR A 66 -11.81 -5.33 -2.30
C TYR A 66 -11.77 -6.67 -1.55
N LEU A 67 -10.59 -7.29 -1.46
CA LEU A 67 -10.40 -8.55 -0.77
C LEU A 67 -10.57 -8.38 0.75
N GLN A 68 -10.13 -7.26 1.32
CA GLN A 68 -10.40 -6.91 2.71
C GLN A 68 -11.90 -6.78 2.97
N ASP A 69 -12.66 -6.14 2.09
CA ASP A 69 -14.12 -6.03 2.22
C ASP A 69 -14.80 -7.40 2.18
N LEU A 70 -14.40 -8.27 1.25
CA LEU A 70 -14.93 -9.63 1.18
C LEU A 70 -14.60 -10.45 2.44
N ARG A 71 -13.39 -10.31 2.99
CA ARG A 71 -13.00 -10.93 4.26
C ARG A 71 -13.86 -10.40 5.42
N CYS A 72 -14.11 -9.10 5.45
CA CYS A 72 -14.98 -8.48 6.47
C CYS A 72 -16.41 -9.03 6.39
N ILE A 73 -16.98 -9.14 5.19
CA ILE A 73 -18.36 -9.64 4.98
C ILE A 73 -18.45 -11.15 5.26
N SER A 74 -17.41 -11.91 4.93
CA SER A 74 -17.37 -13.37 5.17
C SER A 74 -16.99 -13.75 6.60
N SER A 75 -16.63 -12.78 7.44
CA SER A 75 -16.24 -13.01 8.84
C SER A 75 -17.30 -13.83 9.59
N PRO A 76 -16.93 -14.90 10.30
CA PRO A 76 -17.86 -15.74 11.06
C PRO A 76 -18.74 -14.95 12.02
N ILE A 77 -18.23 -13.85 12.54
CA ILE A 77 -18.91 -13.01 13.53
C ILE A 77 -20.17 -12.34 12.97
N ARG A 78 -20.25 -12.14 11.64
CA ARG A 78 -21.44 -11.63 10.95
C ARG A 78 -22.50 -12.72 10.70
N LYS A 79 -22.14 -14.00 10.86
CA LYS A 79 -23.05 -15.14 10.72
C LYS A 79 -23.67 -15.56 12.06
N LEU A 80 -23.17 -15.01 13.17
CA LEU A 80 -23.73 -15.31 14.48
C LEU A 80 -25.11 -14.65 14.61
N PRO A 81 -26.11 -15.36 15.14
CA PRO A 81 -27.36 -14.75 15.55
C PRO A 81 -27.11 -13.59 16.54
N PRO A 82 -27.90 -12.51 16.49
CA PRO A 82 -27.77 -11.40 17.41
C PRO A 82 -27.78 -11.82 18.89
N GLU A 83 -28.53 -12.85 19.24
CA GLU A 83 -28.65 -13.39 20.60
C GLU A 83 -27.29 -13.89 21.13
N ILE A 84 -26.54 -14.60 20.27
CA ILE A 84 -25.21 -15.11 20.62
C ILE A 84 -24.21 -13.96 20.78
N LEU A 85 -24.31 -12.93 19.92
CA LEU A 85 -23.48 -11.73 20.05
C LEU A 85 -23.79 -10.97 21.34
N ILE A 86 -25.07 -10.83 21.71
CA ILE A 86 -25.50 -10.20 22.96
C ILE A 86 -24.95 -10.96 24.17
N ASP A 87 -25.02 -12.29 24.17
CA ASP A 87 -24.49 -13.10 25.26
C ASP A 87 -22.97 -12.95 25.39
N ILE A 88 -22.23 -12.95 24.27
CA ILE A 88 -20.80 -12.64 24.26
C ILE A 88 -20.55 -11.24 24.84
N PHE A 89 -21.29 -10.22 24.38
CA PHE A 89 -21.12 -8.85 24.87
C PHE A 89 -21.42 -8.74 26.36
N ARG A 90 -22.42 -9.46 26.89
CA ARG A 90 -22.73 -9.50 28.32
C ARG A 90 -21.56 -10.07 29.12
N HIS A 91 -20.91 -11.13 28.64
CA HIS A 91 -19.72 -11.66 29.29
C HIS A 91 -18.56 -10.66 29.32
N VAL A 92 -18.43 -9.82 28.29
CA VAL A 92 -17.38 -8.78 28.23
C VAL A 92 -17.73 -7.61 29.15
N CYS A 93 -18.94 -7.05 29.04
CA CYS A 93 -19.40 -5.85 29.74
C CYS A 93 -19.71 -6.06 31.23
N CYS A 94 -20.12 -7.27 31.63
CA CYS A 94 -20.55 -7.57 33.00
C CYS A 94 -19.50 -8.38 33.79
N SER A 95 -18.28 -8.53 33.27
CA SER A 95 -17.20 -9.22 33.98
C SER A 95 -16.75 -8.43 35.23
N ASP A 96 -16.24 -9.12 36.26
CA ASP A 96 -15.85 -8.52 37.54
C ASP A 96 -14.70 -7.48 37.44
N ILE A 97 -14.10 -7.34 36.26
CA ILE A 97 -13.04 -6.36 35.98
C ILE A 97 -13.62 -4.93 35.94
N ASP A 98 -14.85 -4.75 35.48
CA ASP A 98 -15.49 -3.43 35.37
C ASP A 98 -16.04 -2.87 36.68
N LYS A 99 -16.23 -3.74 37.70
CA LYS A 99 -16.75 -3.34 39.02
C LYS A 99 -15.73 -2.59 39.87
N LYS A 100 -14.44 -2.57 39.50
CA LYS A 100 -13.36 -1.98 40.31
C LYS A 100 -13.17 -0.47 40.13
N GLY A 101 -13.67 0.12 39.05
CA GLY A 101 -13.74 1.58 38.89
C GLY A 101 -15.20 1.99 38.95
N GLY A 102 -15.61 2.84 39.88
CA GLY A 102 -17.02 3.29 39.97
C GLY A 102 -17.57 3.88 38.66
N ASN A 103 -18.86 4.22 38.65
CA ASN A 103 -19.62 4.73 37.49
C ASN A 103 -19.18 6.13 36.99
N ASP A 104 -17.98 6.60 37.32
CA ASP A 104 -17.46 7.88 36.86
C ASP A 104 -16.88 7.78 35.45
N LEU A 105 -17.73 8.02 34.46
CA LEU A 105 -17.36 8.06 33.05
C LEU A 105 -16.40 9.22 32.71
N ARG A 106 -16.21 10.21 33.60
CA ARG A 106 -15.34 11.37 33.33
C ARG A 106 -13.85 11.07 33.54
N SER A 107 -13.54 10.04 34.33
CA SER A 107 -12.15 9.64 34.62
C SER A 107 -11.68 8.42 33.83
N ARG A 108 -12.58 7.67 33.17
CA ARG A 108 -12.24 6.50 32.35
C ARG A 108 -11.80 6.89 30.94
N LYS A 109 -10.81 6.17 30.39
CA LYS A 109 -10.51 6.25 28.95
C LYS A 109 -11.55 5.43 28.18
N VAL A 110 -11.79 5.76 26.91
CA VAL A 110 -12.71 5.01 26.04
C VAL A 110 -12.40 3.51 26.00
N ARG A 111 -11.12 3.14 26.11
CA ARG A 111 -10.67 1.74 26.13
C ARG A 111 -11.08 0.98 27.40
N ASP A 112 -11.44 1.70 28.45
CA ASP A 112 -11.83 1.15 29.75
C ASP A 112 -13.35 1.00 29.88
N VAL A 113 -14.10 1.25 28.80
CA VAL A 113 -15.56 1.11 28.76
C VAL A 113 -15.93 0.13 27.66
N PRO A 114 -16.24 -1.14 27.99
CA PRO A 114 -16.42 -2.18 26.99
C PRO A 114 -17.52 -1.89 25.96
N THR A 115 -18.63 -1.27 26.37
CA THR A 115 -19.71 -0.88 25.44
C THR A 115 -19.24 0.13 24.38
N LEU A 116 -18.37 1.07 24.76
CA LEU A 116 -17.76 2.02 23.81
C LEU A 116 -16.76 1.33 22.88
N VAL A 117 -16.00 0.36 23.38
CA VAL A 117 -15.10 -0.45 22.54
C VAL A 117 -15.91 -1.26 21.52
N LEU A 118 -16.96 -1.96 21.96
CA LEU A 118 -17.79 -2.80 21.09
C LEU A 118 -18.50 -1.99 19.99
N THR A 119 -19.05 -0.81 20.32
CA THR A 119 -19.73 0.09 19.35
C THR A 119 -18.79 0.69 18.30
N SER A 120 -17.47 0.61 18.51
CA SER A 120 -16.46 1.07 17.55
C SER A 120 -16.08 0.03 16.49
N VAL A 121 -16.44 -1.25 16.67
CA VAL A 121 -16.01 -2.35 15.81
C VAL A 121 -16.70 -2.32 14.44
N CYS A 122 -18.04 -2.29 14.41
CA CYS A 122 -18.82 -2.13 13.18
C CYS A 122 -20.23 -1.59 13.46
N SER A 123 -20.96 -1.20 12.40
CA SER A 123 -22.33 -0.68 12.52
C SER A 123 -23.30 -1.68 13.14
N ALA A 124 -23.24 -2.96 12.76
CA ALA A 124 -24.11 -4.00 13.31
C ALA A 124 -23.89 -4.20 14.83
N TRP A 125 -22.63 -4.20 15.27
CA TRP A 125 -22.30 -4.30 16.70
C TRP A 125 -22.79 -3.08 17.47
N ARG A 126 -22.64 -1.89 16.89
CA ARG A 126 -23.16 -0.66 17.47
C ARG A 126 -24.68 -0.71 17.64
N GLU A 127 -25.40 -1.15 16.62
CA GLU A 127 -26.86 -1.29 16.68
C GLU A 127 -27.30 -2.27 17.78
N ILE A 128 -26.66 -3.43 17.87
CA ILE A 128 -26.91 -4.42 18.93
C ILE A 128 -26.65 -3.80 20.31
N VAL A 129 -25.50 -3.14 20.51
CA VAL A 129 -25.14 -2.59 21.83
C VAL A 129 -26.08 -1.45 22.25
N ILE A 130 -26.47 -0.57 21.31
CA ILE A 130 -27.39 0.53 21.61
C ILE A 130 -28.81 0.01 21.88
N SER A 131 -29.25 -1.01 21.16
CA SER A 131 -30.59 -1.61 21.31
C SER A 131 -30.71 -2.60 22.48
N THR A 132 -29.62 -2.89 23.20
CA THR A 132 -29.60 -3.85 24.30
C THR A 132 -29.29 -3.15 25.64
N PRO A 133 -30.32 -2.69 26.38
CA PRO A 133 -30.13 -2.00 27.66
C PRO A 133 -29.36 -2.80 28.71
N SER A 134 -29.42 -4.14 28.67
CA SER A 134 -28.73 -5.01 29.64
C SER A 134 -27.19 -5.00 29.56
N LEU A 135 -26.59 -4.31 28.59
CA LEU A 135 -25.14 -4.17 28.44
C LEU A 135 -24.56 -2.91 29.12
N TRP A 136 -25.42 -2.01 29.61
CA TRP A 136 -25.04 -0.76 30.30
C TRP A 136 -25.24 -0.91 31.80
#